data_AF-I2CR96-F1
#
_entry.id   AF-I2CR96-F1
#
_cell.length_a   1.000
_cell.length_b   1.000
_cell.length_c   1.000
_cell.angle_alpha   90.00
_cell.angle_beta   90.00
_cell.angle_gamma   90.00
#
_symmetry.space_group_name_H-M   'P 1'
#
loop_
_entity.id
_entity.type
_entity.pdbx_description
1 polymer ?
#
loop_
_entity_poly.entity_id
_entity_poly.type
_entity_poly.pdbx_seq_one_letter_code
_entity_poly.pdbx_strand_id
1 'polypeptide(L)'
;NGVTLLAGLRANQLGLEWEAPTGKVKANYLGCITQLPKKGGKGGYKEAYELADANRAAVGGWDIRSTRLGDALYASHVLDYDLVRQVRASLNQVEIWKGVWDPSFIGESQHATATNAVDLSTTTHAQALALLRADIRRFRRLHNIPLAGHITVIWSASVERPSLGD
;
A
#
# COMPACT_ATOMS: atom_id res chain seq x y z
N ASN A 1 -1.97 4.96 -5.51
CA ASN A 1 -2.40 4.80 -4.09
C ASN A 1 -1.36 4.05 -3.25
N GLY A 2 -1.14 2.74 -3.47
CA GLY A 2 -0.23 1.94 -2.62
C GLY A 2 1.19 2.52 -2.48
N VAL A 3 1.83 2.89 -3.59
CA VAL A 3 3.17 3.50 -3.56
C VAL A 3 3.21 4.86 -2.88
N THR A 4 2.15 5.68 -3.03
CA THR A 4 2.02 6.98 -2.35
C THR A 4 1.86 6.80 -0.84
N LEU A 5 1.06 5.82 -0.40
CA LEU A 5 0.91 5.47 1.01
C LEU A 5 2.25 5.05 1.63
N LEU A 6 2.99 4.15 0.96
CA LEU A 6 4.29 3.69 1.43
C LEU A 6 5.33 4.83 1.47
N ALA A 7 5.35 5.69 0.46
CA ALA A 7 6.23 6.85 0.43
C ALA A 7 5.93 7.82 1.57
N GLY A 8 4.65 8.15 1.79
CA GLY A 8 4.21 9.04 2.87
C GLY A 8 4.52 8.46 4.25
N LEU A 9 4.28 7.16 4.46
CA LEU A 9 4.64 6.47 5.69
C LEU A 9 6.16 6.51 5.92
N ARG A 10 6.95 6.15 4.91
CA ARG A 10 8.41 6.12 5.01
C ARG A 10 8.99 7.51 5.28
N ALA A 11 8.45 8.54 4.65
CA ALA A 11 8.85 9.93 4.85
C ALA A 11 8.58 10.39 6.29
N ASN A 12 7.39 10.09 6.84
CA ASN A 12 7.04 10.44 8.21
C ASN A 12 7.88 9.66 9.23
N GLN A 13 8.11 8.36 9.02
CA GLN A 13 8.96 7.52 9.89
C GLN A 13 10.40 8.03 9.98
N LEU A 14 10.95 8.54 8.87
CA LEU A 14 12.31 9.07 8.80
C LEU A 14 12.39 10.57 9.12
N GLY A 15 11.26 11.25 9.32
CA GLY A 15 11.22 12.70 9.53
C GLY A 15 11.77 13.50 8.36
N LEU A 16 11.54 13.04 7.12
CA LEU A 16 12.11 13.65 5.93
C LEU A 16 11.59 15.08 5.68
N GLU A 17 12.47 15.88 5.08
CA GLU A 17 12.15 17.15 4.46
C GLU A 17 12.64 17.11 3.00
N TRP A 18 11.94 17.80 2.11
CA TRP A 18 12.31 17.85 0.68
C TRP A 18 12.03 19.22 0.09
N GLU A 19 12.70 19.49 -1.03
CA GLU A 19 12.43 20.67 -1.84
C GLU A 19 11.20 20.43 -2.74
N ALA A 20 10.20 21.29 -2.62
CA ALA A 20 9.02 21.32 -3.48
C ALA A 20 8.97 22.65 -4.25
N PRO A 21 8.12 22.77 -5.29
CA PRO A 21 7.96 24.04 -6.02
C PRO A 21 7.53 25.22 -5.13
N THR A 22 6.91 24.94 -3.98
CA THR A 22 6.47 25.93 -2.99
C THR A 22 7.48 26.20 -1.88
N GLY A 23 8.67 25.60 -1.97
CA GLY A 23 9.74 25.67 -0.97
C GLY A 23 9.90 24.37 -0.19
N LYS A 24 10.63 24.44 0.92
CA LYS A 24 10.95 23.28 1.74
C LYS A 24 9.71 22.76 2.48
N VAL A 25 9.44 21.48 2.36
CA VAL A 25 8.29 20.80 2.99
C VAL A 25 8.79 19.73 3.95
N LYS A 26 8.11 19.59 5.09
CA LYS A 26 8.33 18.50 6.06
C LYS A 26 7.23 17.44 5.98
N ALA A 27 7.62 16.18 6.09
CA ALA A 27 6.70 15.05 6.12
C ALA A 27 5.62 15.23 7.19
N ASN A 28 4.37 14.93 6.82
CA ASN A 28 3.21 15.06 7.69
C ASN A 28 2.09 14.09 7.25
N TYR A 29 1.02 14.03 8.06
CA TYR A 29 -0.21 13.28 7.77
C TYR A 29 -1.41 14.19 7.50
N LEU A 30 -1.20 15.35 6.86
CA LEU A 30 -2.31 16.21 6.44
C LEU A 30 -3.30 15.43 5.56
N GLY A 31 -4.59 15.65 5.79
CA GLY A 31 -5.68 14.87 5.17
C GLY A 31 -6.04 13.57 5.90
N CYS A 32 -5.22 13.08 6.82
CA CYS A 32 -5.55 11.88 7.60
C CYS A 32 -6.26 12.26 8.91
N ILE A 33 -7.59 12.17 8.92
CA ILE A 33 -8.40 12.60 10.09
C ILE A 33 -8.03 11.90 11.40
N THR A 34 -7.48 10.68 11.36
CA THR A 34 -7.07 9.93 12.56
C THR A 34 -5.70 10.34 13.09
N GLN A 35 -4.88 11.02 12.28
CA GLN A 35 -3.51 11.42 12.65
C GLN A 35 -3.39 12.93 12.91
N LEU A 36 -4.50 13.67 12.80
CA LEU A 36 -4.54 15.11 13.04
C LEU A 36 -5.14 15.43 14.42
N PRO A 37 -4.61 16.47 15.11
CA PRO A 37 -5.24 17.01 16.30
C PRO A 37 -6.55 17.72 15.94
N LYS A 38 -7.41 17.95 16.94
CA LYS A 38 -8.63 18.75 16.73
C LYS A 38 -8.27 20.21 16.45
N LYS A 39 -8.92 20.84 15.46
CA LYS A 39 -8.74 22.28 15.18
C LYS A 39 -10.06 23.02 15.32
N GLY A 40 -10.17 23.91 16.30
CA GLY A 40 -11.38 24.70 16.54
C GLY A 40 -12.63 23.86 16.85
N GLY A 41 -12.47 22.71 17.50
CA GLY A 41 -13.57 21.81 17.85
C GLY A 41 -14.12 20.95 16.71
N LYS A 42 -13.55 21.02 15.49
CA LYS A 42 -13.95 20.23 14.32
C LYS A 42 -12.76 19.53 13.67
N GLY A 43 -13.01 18.34 13.12
CA GLY A 43 -11.99 17.51 12.44
C GLY A 43 -10.91 16.97 13.39
N GLY A 44 -10.17 15.95 12.96
CA GLY A 44 -9.07 15.36 13.75
C GLY A 44 -9.52 14.49 14.92
N TYR A 45 -9.00 13.26 14.99
CA TYR A 45 -9.36 12.29 16.03
C TYR A 45 -8.15 11.76 16.82
N LYS A 46 -6.93 12.23 16.52
CA LYS A 46 -5.70 11.70 17.13
C LYS A 46 -5.70 11.75 18.66
N GLU A 47 -6.27 12.82 19.23
CA GLU A 47 -6.33 13.06 20.68
C GLU A 47 -7.69 12.68 21.29
N ALA A 48 -8.67 12.32 20.45
CA ALA A 48 -10.03 12.02 20.90
C ALA A 48 -10.19 10.55 21.34
N TYR A 49 -9.33 9.67 20.82
CA TYR A 49 -9.34 8.24 21.09
C TYR A 49 -7.91 7.71 21.15
N GLU A 50 -7.72 6.54 21.75
CA GLU A 50 -6.44 5.81 21.73
C GLU A 50 -6.22 5.15 20.37
N LEU A 51 -5.96 5.96 19.33
CA LEU A 51 -5.72 5.49 17.98
C LEU A 51 -4.26 5.07 17.79
N ALA A 52 -4.06 4.09 16.91
CA ALA A 52 -2.72 3.69 16.50
C ALA A 52 -1.99 4.85 15.80
N ASP A 53 -0.71 5.05 16.16
CA ASP A 53 0.19 5.93 15.43
C ASP A 53 0.53 5.30 14.07
N ALA A 54 0.24 6.02 13.00
CA ALA A 54 0.51 5.56 11.64
C ALA A 54 1.99 5.24 11.41
N ASN A 55 2.92 5.94 12.07
CA ASN A 55 4.35 5.66 11.96
C ASN A 55 4.74 4.26 12.45
N ARG A 56 3.91 3.63 13.28
CA ARG A 56 4.15 2.27 13.81
C ARG A 56 3.59 1.17 12.91
N ALA A 57 2.89 1.52 11.82
CA ALA A 57 2.34 0.54 10.91
C ALA A 57 3.43 -0.14 10.08
N ALA A 58 3.36 -1.47 10.00
CA ALA A 58 4.01 -2.22 8.93
C ALA A 58 3.04 -2.34 7.75
N VAL A 59 3.53 -2.16 6.52
CA VAL A 59 2.70 -2.22 5.30
C VAL A 59 3.41 -3.09 4.26
N GLY A 60 2.67 -4.03 3.69
CA GLY A 60 3.05 -4.88 2.58
C GLY A 60 1.81 -5.27 1.78
N GLY A 61 1.97 -6.10 0.75
CA GLY A 61 0.81 -6.57 0.00
C GLY A 61 1.15 -7.19 -1.34
N TRP A 62 0.10 -7.28 -2.17
CA TRP A 62 0.13 -7.96 -3.45
C TRP A 62 -0.09 -6.96 -4.59
N ASP A 63 0.56 -7.20 -5.72
CA ASP A 63 0.26 -6.56 -7.01
C ASP A 63 0.51 -7.58 -8.12
N ILE A 64 -0.34 -7.56 -9.15
CA ILE A 64 -0.19 -8.45 -10.31
C ILE A 64 1.00 -8.03 -11.19
N ARG A 65 1.58 -6.84 -10.97
CA ARG A 65 2.74 -6.33 -11.70
C ARG A 65 4.02 -6.56 -10.91
N SER A 66 5.10 -6.84 -11.63
CA SER A 66 6.45 -7.03 -11.07
C SER A 66 7.24 -5.72 -10.89
N THR A 67 6.69 -4.58 -11.32
CA THR A 67 7.35 -3.27 -11.20
C THR A 67 7.65 -2.96 -9.74
N ARG A 68 8.94 -2.75 -9.43
CA ARG A 68 9.37 -2.40 -8.06
C ARG A 68 8.71 -1.11 -7.59
N LEU A 69 8.39 -1.04 -6.29
CA LEU A 69 7.50 0.01 -5.76
C LEU A 69 8.06 1.43 -5.87
N GLY A 70 9.38 1.61 -5.74
CA GLY A 70 10.01 2.91 -5.95
C GLY A 70 10.01 3.33 -7.42
N ASP A 71 10.13 2.37 -8.34
CA ASP A 71 10.03 2.63 -9.79
C ASP A 71 8.58 2.96 -10.18
N ALA A 72 7.61 2.24 -9.61
CA ALA A 72 6.19 2.55 -9.76
C ALA A 72 5.81 3.91 -9.14
N LEU A 73 6.41 4.28 -8.00
CA LEU A 73 6.25 5.62 -7.42
C LEU A 73 6.74 6.70 -8.38
N TYR A 74 7.93 6.51 -8.95
CA TYR A 74 8.52 7.44 -9.90
C TYR A 74 7.64 7.63 -11.15
N ALA A 75 7.12 6.54 -11.71
CA ALA A 75 6.23 6.58 -12.87
C ALA A 75 4.83 7.14 -12.57
N SER A 76 4.43 7.22 -11.29
CA SER A 76 3.10 7.72 -10.92
C SER A 76 2.94 9.23 -11.04
N HIS A 77 4.05 9.99 -11.00
CA HIS A 77 4.06 11.46 -11.05
C HIS A 77 3.14 12.14 -10.02
N VAL A 78 2.90 11.50 -8.86
CA VAL A 78 2.02 12.02 -7.80
C VAL A 78 2.77 12.90 -6.79
N LEU A 79 3.99 12.52 -6.41
CA LEU A 79 4.77 13.20 -5.36
C LEU A 79 5.90 14.04 -5.97
N ASP A 80 6.34 15.06 -5.23
CA ASP A 80 7.49 15.88 -5.60
C ASP A 80 8.72 15.01 -5.89
N TYR A 81 9.44 15.36 -6.97
CA TYR A 81 10.57 14.58 -7.44
C TYR A 81 11.63 14.36 -6.36
N ASP A 82 11.96 15.38 -5.56
CA ASP A 82 13.00 15.24 -4.53
C ASP A 82 12.61 14.23 -3.45
N LEU A 83 11.35 14.23 -3.00
CA LEU A 83 10.85 13.21 -2.08
C LEU A 83 10.97 11.81 -2.71
N VAL A 84 10.53 11.65 -3.97
CA VAL A 84 10.62 10.35 -4.67
C VAL A 84 12.07 9.88 -4.74
N ARG A 85 13.01 10.75 -5.11
CA ARG A 85 14.45 10.46 -5.15
C ARG A 85 14.97 9.94 -3.81
N GLN A 86 14.54 10.54 -2.69
CA GLN A 86 14.97 10.15 -1.35
C GLN A 86 14.47 8.75 -0.94
N VAL A 87 13.23 8.39 -1.29
CA VAL A 87 12.61 7.13 -0.79
C VAL A 87 12.73 5.96 -1.77
N ARG A 88 12.90 6.21 -3.08
CA ARG A 88 12.82 5.21 -4.17
C ARG A 88 13.64 3.95 -3.91
N ALA A 89 14.91 4.10 -3.52
CA ALA A 89 15.79 2.95 -3.30
C ALA A 89 15.26 2.04 -2.18
N SER A 90 14.81 2.62 -1.07
CA SER A 90 14.24 1.85 0.05
C SER A 90 12.91 1.18 -0.30
N LEU A 91 12.05 1.83 -1.10
CA LEU A 91 10.81 1.23 -1.56
C LEU A 91 11.06 0.07 -2.54
N ASN A 92 12.11 0.14 -3.36
CA ASN A 92 12.50 -0.95 -4.26
C ASN A 92 13.01 -2.21 -3.53
N GLN A 93 13.29 -2.13 -2.22
CA GLN A 93 13.67 -3.28 -1.40
C GLN A 93 12.45 -4.01 -0.79
N VAL A 94 11.27 -3.41 -0.86
CA VAL A 94 10.04 -4.00 -0.33
C VAL A 94 9.57 -5.09 -1.30
N GLU A 95 9.42 -6.31 -0.78
CA GLU A 95 8.89 -7.46 -1.53
C GLU A 95 7.42 -7.22 -1.91
N ILE A 96 7.09 -7.45 -3.18
CA ILE A 96 5.72 -7.45 -3.69
C ILE A 96 5.28 -8.91 -3.86
N TRP A 97 4.22 -9.31 -3.16
CA TRP A 97 3.70 -10.67 -3.30
C TRP A 97 2.85 -10.81 -4.54
N LYS A 98 2.71 -12.05 -5.04
CA LYS A 98 1.95 -12.33 -6.26
C LYS A 98 0.46 -12.06 -6.04
N GLY A 99 -0.12 -11.13 -6.81
CA GLY A 99 -1.56 -10.89 -6.80
C GLY A 99 -2.34 -12.08 -7.36
N VAL A 100 -3.53 -12.35 -6.84
CA VAL A 100 -4.46 -13.28 -7.50
C VAL A 100 -5.11 -12.56 -8.66
N TRP A 101 -5.13 -13.20 -9.82
CA TRP A 101 -5.59 -12.59 -11.07
C TRP A 101 -6.56 -13.53 -11.79
N ASP A 102 -7.76 -13.01 -12.07
CA ASP A 102 -8.69 -13.58 -13.03
C ASP A 102 -8.77 -12.63 -14.25
N PRO A 103 -8.34 -13.06 -15.45
CA PRO A 103 -8.37 -12.21 -16.64
C PRO A 103 -9.77 -11.74 -17.02
N SER A 104 -10.83 -12.43 -16.56
CA SER A 104 -12.20 -12.04 -16.84
C SER A 104 -12.67 -10.85 -16.00
N PHE A 105 -12.06 -10.55 -14.85
CA PHE A 105 -12.55 -9.49 -13.94
C PHE A 105 -11.96 -8.10 -14.23
N ILE A 106 -10.82 -8.03 -14.93
CA ILE A 106 -10.15 -6.77 -15.30
C ILE A 106 -10.03 -6.63 -16.82
N GLY A 107 -10.01 -5.38 -17.32
CA GLY A 107 -9.89 -5.11 -18.74
C GLY A 107 -8.60 -5.65 -19.38
N GLU A 108 -8.69 -6.06 -20.65
CA GLU A 108 -7.60 -6.68 -21.42
C GLU A 108 -6.32 -5.83 -21.48
N SER A 109 -6.46 -4.49 -21.43
CA SER A 109 -5.31 -3.56 -21.43
C SER A 109 -4.35 -3.79 -20.26
N GLN A 110 -4.78 -4.47 -19.20
CA GLN A 110 -3.95 -4.76 -18.04
C GLN A 110 -3.30 -6.15 -18.07
N HIS A 111 -3.74 -7.05 -18.97
CA HIS A 111 -3.30 -8.44 -19.01
C HIS A 111 -1.80 -8.56 -19.22
N ALA A 112 -1.24 -7.80 -20.17
CA ALA A 112 0.20 -7.81 -20.44
C ALA A 112 1.05 -7.36 -19.25
N THR A 113 0.46 -6.64 -18.30
CA THR A 113 1.16 -6.15 -17.11
C THR A 113 1.12 -7.15 -15.94
N ALA A 114 0.25 -8.16 -16.00
CA ALA A 114 0.02 -9.18 -14.97
C ALA A 114 1.16 -10.22 -14.88
N THR A 115 2.39 -9.76 -14.65
CA THR A 115 3.63 -10.55 -14.65
C THR A 115 4.04 -11.12 -13.29
N ASN A 116 3.37 -10.70 -12.22
CA ASN A 116 3.56 -11.13 -10.84
C ASN A 116 2.24 -11.66 -10.25
N ALA A 117 1.64 -12.65 -10.91
CA ALA A 117 0.30 -13.12 -10.58
C ALA A 117 0.22 -14.62 -10.27
N VAL A 118 -0.78 -14.98 -9.49
CA VAL A 118 -1.38 -16.32 -9.41
C VAL A 118 -2.59 -16.31 -10.34
N ASP A 119 -2.44 -16.94 -11.50
CA ASP A 119 -3.44 -16.92 -12.57
C ASP A 119 -4.53 -17.98 -12.31
N LEU A 120 -5.78 -17.52 -12.16
CA LEU A 120 -6.94 -18.38 -11.91
C LEU A 120 -7.42 -19.16 -13.14
N SER A 121 -6.88 -18.90 -14.34
CA SER A 121 -7.09 -19.78 -15.51
C SER A 121 -6.33 -21.11 -15.39
N THR A 122 -5.28 -21.16 -14.55
CA THR A 122 -4.43 -22.34 -14.35
C THR A 122 -4.37 -22.81 -12.90
N THR A 123 -4.93 -22.04 -11.96
CA THR A 123 -4.92 -22.32 -10.52
C THR A 123 -6.33 -22.33 -9.95
N THR A 124 -6.62 -23.27 -9.05
CA THR A 124 -7.94 -23.29 -8.40
C THR A 124 -8.09 -22.17 -7.35
N HIS A 125 -9.32 -21.70 -7.14
CA HIS A 125 -9.66 -20.75 -6.08
C HIS A 125 -9.20 -21.21 -4.70
N ALA A 126 -9.29 -22.52 -4.40
CA ALA A 126 -8.85 -23.08 -3.13
C ALA A 126 -7.33 -22.93 -2.91
N GLN A 127 -6.53 -23.15 -3.96
CA GLN A 127 -5.07 -22.96 -3.90
C GLN A 127 -4.71 -21.47 -3.77
N ALA A 128 -5.35 -20.59 -4.54
CA ALA A 128 -5.14 -19.14 -4.45
C ALA A 128 -5.47 -18.61 -3.04
N LEU A 129 -6.59 -19.05 -2.45
CA LEU A 129 -6.96 -18.71 -1.09
C LEU A 129 -5.93 -19.22 -0.06
N ALA A 130 -5.40 -20.43 -0.25
CA ALA A 130 -4.38 -20.97 0.63
C ALA A 130 -3.09 -20.14 0.59
N LEU A 131 -2.68 -19.66 -0.59
CA LEU A 131 -1.53 -18.76 -0.77
C LEU A 131 -1.73 -17.42 -0.06
N LEU A 132 -2.86 -16.73 -0.29
CA LEU A 132 -3.17 -15.47 0.37
C LEU A 132 -3.15 -15.60 1.91
N ARG A 133 -3.73 -16.69 2.43
CA ARG A 133 -3.70 -16.97 3.88
C ARG A 133 -2.29 -17.27 4.39
N ALA A 134 -1.45 -17.91 3.58
CA ALA A 134 -0.05 -18.16 3.94
C ALA A 134 0.75 -16.85 4.00
N ASP A 135 0.56 -15.96 3.04
CA ASP A 135 1.21 -14.64 3.00
C ASP A 135 0.84 -13.78 4.20
N ILE A 136 -0.44 -13.73 4.58
CA ILE A 136 -0.89 -13.00 5.79
C ILE A 136 -0.22 -13.56 7.06
N ARG A 137 -0.13 -14.89 7.19
CA ARG A 137 0.57 -15.53 8.32
C ARG A 137 2.08 -15.26 8.29
N ARG A 138 2.69 -15.23 7.11
CA ARG A 138 4.11 -14.89 6.92
C ARG A 138 4.36 -13.44 7.34
N PHE A 139 3.53 -12.49 6.88
CA PHE A 139 3.60 -11.09 7.26
C PHE A 139 3.52 -10.89 8.78
N ARG A 140 2.56 -11.55 9.44
CA ARG A 140 2.44 -11.53 10.90
C ARG A 140 3.76 -11.92 11.59
N ARG A 141 4.39 -13.02 11.15
CA ARG A 141 5.66 -13.49 11.71
C ARG A 141 6.81 -12.53 11.41
N LEU A 142 6.96 -12.08 10.17
CA LEU A 142 8.06 -11.20 9.74
C LEU A 142 8.06 -9.86 10.49
N HIS A 143 6.88 -9.33 10.82
CA HIS A 143 6.74 -8.05 11.53
C HIS A 143 6.46 -8.21 13.02
N ASN A 144 6.61 -9.41 13.58
CA ASN A 144 6.39 -9.70 15.01
C ASN A 144 5.05 -9.17 15.54
N ILE A 145 3.98 -9.24 14.72
CA ILE A 145 2.66 -8.77 15.12
C ILE A 145 2.08 -9.81 16.09
N PRO A 146 1.77 -9.44 17.36
CA PRO A 146 1.27 -10.38 18.34
C PRO A 146 -0.12 -10.91 17.96
N LEU A 147 -0.58 -11.98 18.61
CA LEU A 147 -1.92 -12.53 18.36
C LEU A 147 -3.04 -11.52 18.66
N ALA A 148 -2.85 -10.69 19.68
CA ALA A 148 -3.73 -9.56 20.01
C ALA A 148 -3.57 -8.37 19.04
N GLY A 149 -2.54 -8.38 18.19
CA GLY A 149 -2.32 -7.36 17.17
C GLY A 149 -3.21 -7.57 15.95
N HIS A 150 -3.54 -6.49 15.26
CA HIS A 150 -4.47 -6.50 14.14
C HIS A 150 -3.74 -6.49 12.79
N ILE A 151 -4.33 -7.16 11.79
CA ILE A 151 -3.94 -7.06 10.38
C ILE A 151 -5.21 -6.74 9.60
N THR A 152 -5.17 -5.65 8.84
CA THR A 152 -6.27 -5.20 7.99
C THR A 152 -5.84 -5.34 6.54
N VAL A 153 -6.68 -5.98 5.71
CA VAL A 153 -6.48 -6.06 4.26
C VAL A 153 -7.37 -5.01 3.60
N ILE A 154 -6.80 -4.20 2.72
CA ILE A 154 -7.50 -3.14 1.99
C ILE A 154 -7.31 -3.38 0.50
N TRP A 155 -8.41 -3.49 -0.24
CA TRP A 155 -8.37 -3.53 -1.70
C TRP A 155 -8.18 -2.12 -2.25
N SER A 156 -7.03 -1.87 -2.89
CA SER A 156 -6.74 -0.63 -3.63
C SER A 156 -6.16 -0.94 -5.02
N ALA A 157 -6.64 -2.02 -5.63
CA ALA A 157 -6.26 -2.45 -6.97
C ALA A 157 -7.24 -1.90 -8.02
N SER A 158 -7.12 -2.39 -9.24
CA SER A 158 -8.00 -2.01 -10.35
C SER A 158 -9.45 -2.33 -10.04
N VAL A 159 -10.35 -1.52 -10.61
CA VAL A 159 -11.79 -1.76 -10.53
C VAL A 159 -12.11 -3.00 -11.34
N GLU A 160 -12.81 -3.94 -10.71
CA GLU A 160 -13.29 -5.16 -11.35
C GLU A 160 -14.73 -4.96 -11.82
N ARG A 161 -15.13 -5.70 -12.86
CA ARG A 161 -16.54 -5.80 -13.22
C ARG A 161 -17.33 -6.49 -12.09
N PRO A 162 -18.65 -6.25 -11.97
CA PRO A 162 -19.49 -7.04 -11.08
C PRO A 162 -19.38 -8.54 -11.38
N SER A 163 -19.37 -9.36 -10.33
CA SER A 163 -19.52 -10.80 -10.51
C SER A 163 -20.84 -11.08 -11.19
N LEU A 164 -20.82 -11.94 -12.22
CA LEU A 164 -22.04 -12.55 -12.70
C LEU A 164 -22.42 -13.55 -11.59
N GLY A 165 -23.47 -13.25 -10.84
CA GLY A 165 -23.99 -14.21 -9.86
C GLY A 165 -24.41 -15.49 -10.56
N ASP A 166 -24.48 -16.58 -9.79
CA ASP A 166 -25.20 -17.79 -10.19
C ASP A 166 -26.71 -17.49 -10.35
#